data_AF-A0AAU9ADF5-F1
#
_entry.id   AF-A0AAU9ADF5-F1
#
_cell.length_a   1.000
_cell.length_b   1.000
_cell.length_c   1.000
_cell.angle_alpha   90.00
_cell.angle_beta   90.00
_cell.angle_gamma   90.00
#
_symmetry.space_group_name_H-M   'P 1'
#
loop_
_entity.id
_entity.type
_entity.pdbx_description
1 polymer ?
#
loop_
_entity_poly.entity_id
_entity_poly.type
_entity_poly.pdbx_seq_one_letter_code
_entity_poly.pdbx_strand_id
1 'polypeptide(L)'
;MNGPIDPEDQFPLYPRGMQRRHGLLDAHDLADYLPDWSENELRAGFWPGLEAIGGSGEFVLEQNLGLDGGETVLRVHGLPLLHSEDIWNFQVLAPPELLRPLAEAMRALRKA
;
A
#
# COMPACT_ATOMS: atom_id res chain seq x y z
N MET A 1 18.04 10.34 25.88
CA MET A 1 17.37 9.19 26.51
C MET A 1 16.64 8.47 25.39
N ASN A 2 17.12 7.29 24.99
CA ASN A 2 16.35 6.45 24.07
C ASN A 2 15.26 5.81 24.92
N GLY A 3 14.00 6.18 24.67
CA GLY A 3 12.85 5.52 25.29
C GLY A 3 12.86 4.02 25.00
N PRO A 4 12.03 3.23 25.70
CA PRO A 4 11.88 1.82 25.37
C PRO A 4 11.53 1.70 23.87
N ILE A 5 12.32 0.90 23.14
CA ILE A 5 12.05 0.60 21.73
C ILE A 5 10.73 -0.18 21.70
N ASP A 6 9.78 0.28 20.89
CA ASP A 6 8.50 -0.39 20.72
C ASP A 6 8.75 -1.80 20.14
N PRO A 7 8.23 -2.88 20.74
CA PRO A 7 8.34 -4.22 20.17
C PRO A 7 7.88 -4.31 18.70
N GLU A 8 6.91 -3.50 18.29
CA GLU A 8 6.46 -3.40 16.89
C GLU A 8 7.56 -2.88 15.95
N ASP A 9 8.53 -2.13 16.48
CA ASP A 9 9.69 -1.66 15.72
C ASP A 9 10.83 -2.69 15.67
N GLN A 10 10.78 -3.73 16.51
CA GLN A 10 11.78 -4.81 16.56
C GLN A 10 11.36 -6.08 15.85
N PHE A 11 10.06 -6.35 15.76
CA PHE A 11 9.53 -7.56 15.14
C PHE A 11 8.79 -7.21 13.84
N PRO A 12 9.37 -7.52 12.66
CA PRO A 12 8.81 -7.14 11.35
C PRO A 12 7.45 -7.79 11.06
N LEU A 13 7.02 -8.77 11.86
CA LEU A 13 5.73 -9.45 11.75
C LEU A 13 4.51 -8.54 11.97
N TYR A 14 4.69 -7.29 12.39
CA TYR A 14 3.60 -6.35 12.61
C TYR A 14 3.60 -5.22 11.57
N PRO A 15 2.58 -5.15 10.68
CA PRO A 15 2.45 -4.10 9.68
C PRO A 15 2.49 -2.68 10.26
N ARG A 16 2.06 -2.52 11.53
CA ARG A 16 1.98 -1.25 12.23
C ARG A 16 3.34 -0.58 12.48
N GLY A 17 4.38 -1.36 12.82
CA GLY A 17 5.73 -0.82 12.98
C GLY A 17 6.31 -0.33 11.66
N MET A 18 6.06 -1.08 10.58
CA MET A 18 6.42 -0.67 9.23
C MET A 18 5.67 0.59 8.80
N GLN A 19 4.37 0.67 9.04
CA GLN A 19 3.58 1.88 8.80
C GLN A 19 4.15 3.08 9.56
N ARG A 20 4.49 2.95 10.85
CA ARG A 20 5.09 4.01 11.65
C ARG A 20 6.40 4.53 11.06
N ARG A 21 7.34 3.65 10.69
CA ARG A 21 8.63 4.02 10.11
C ARG A 21 8.51 4.82 8.82
N HIS A 22 7.46 4.56 8.05
CA HIS A 22 7.20 5.24 6.77
C HIS A 22 6.11 6.31 6.85
N GLY A 23 5.64 6.68 8.04
CA GLY A 23 4.65 7.75 8.23
C GLY A 23 3.24 7.40 7.72
N LEU A 24 2.87 6.13 7.72
CA LEU A 24 1.61 5.59 7.20
C LEU A 24 0.57 5.29 8.30
N LEU A 25 0.79 5.71 9.55
CA LEU A 25 -0.18 5.45 10.63
C LEU A 25 -1.53 6.17 10.43
N ASP A 26 -1.50 7.32 9.75
CA ASP A 26 -2.69 8.09 9.36
C ASP A 26 -3.02 7.92 7.87
N ALA A 27 -2.47 6.88 7.22
CA ALA A 27 -2.78 6.57 5.83
C ALA A 27 -4.21 6.08 5.69
N HIS A 28 -4.77 6.28 4.50
CA HIS A 28 -6.12 5.82 4.17
C HIS A 28 -6.05 4.50 3.40
N ASP A 29 -7.16 3.78 3.34
CA ASP A 29 -7.27 2.56 2.54
C ASP A 29 -7.75 2.89 1.12
N LEU A 30 -7.15 2.28 0.10
CA LEU A 30 -7.61 2.37 -1.29
C LEU A 30 -9.08 1.93 -1.44
N ALA A 31 -9.52 0.95 -0.65
CA ALA A 31 -10.90 0.47 -0.67
C ALA A 31 -11.91 1.58 -0.33
N ASP A 32 -11.54 2.55 0.53
CA ASP A 32 -12.38 3.70 0.87
C ASP A 32 -12.65 4.60 -0.34
N TYR A 33 -11.73 4.63 -1.31
CA TYR A 33 -11.86 5.40 -2.54
C TYR A 33 -12.55 4.62 -3.65
N LEU A 34 -12.73 3.30 -3.52
CA LEU A 34 -13.35 2.41 -4.49
C LEU A 34 -14.38 1.49 -3.80
N PRO A 35 -15.38 2.03 -3.09
CA PRO A 35 -16.26 1.23 -2.22
C PRO A 35 -17.13 0.21 -2.98
N ASP A 36 -17.32 0.40 -4.29
CA ASP A 36 -18.09 -0.50 -5.15
C ASP A 36 -17.23 -1.60 -5.80
N TRP A 37 -15.95 -1.70 -5.44
CA TRP A 37 -15.02 -2.68 -5.99
C TRP A 37 -14.84 -3.83 -5.00
N SER A 38 -14.93 -5.05 -5.51
CA SER A 38 -14.52 -6.24 -4.78
C SER A 38 -13.01 -6.31 -4.62
N GLU A 39 -12.53 -7.07 -3.63
CA GLU A 39 -11.09 -7.28 -3.42
C GLU A 39 -10.38 -7.79 -4.67
N ASN A 40 -11.01 -8.71 -5.42
CA ASN A 40 -10.47 -9.23 -6.67
C ASN A 40 -10.32 -8.14 -7.74
N GLU A 41 -11.27 -7.21 -7.83
CA GLU A 41 -11.18 -6.07 -8.75
C GLU A 41 -10.09 -5.09 -8.31
N LEU A 42 -9.94 -4.86 -6.99
CA LEU A 42 -8.87 -4.03 -6.45
C LEU A 42 -7.50 -4.63 -6.79
N ARG A 43 -7.31 -5.93 -6.51
CA ARG A 43 -6.07 -6.68 -6.80
C ARG A 43 -5.72 -6.66 -8.28
N ALA A 44 -6.69 -6.93 -9.15
CA ALA A 44 -6.47 -6.94 -10.60
C ALA A 44 -6.21 -5.54 -11.17
N GLY A 45 -6.84 -4.51 -10.61
CA GLY A 45 -6.74 -3.13 -11.09
C GLY A 45 -5.54 -2.36 -10.55
N PHE A 46 -4.98 -2.77 -9.41
CA PHE A 46 -3.95 -2.01 -8.69
C PHE A 46 -2.70 -1.79 -9.52
N TRP A 47 -2.06 -2.86 -10.01
CA TRP A 47 -0.81 -2.74 -10.78
C TRP A 47 -0.97 -1.92 -12.07
N PRO A 48 -1.99 -2.17 -12.93
CA PRO A 48 -2.27 -1.31 -14.08
C PRO A 48 -2.55 0.15 -13.71
N GLY A 49 -3.31 0.39 -12.63
CA GLY A 49 -3.62 1.74 -12.15
C GLY A 49 -2.36 2.48 -11.68
N LEU A 50 -1.48 1.77 -10.97
CA LEU A 50 -0.22 2.30 -10.48
C LEU A 50 0.71 2.65 -11.65
N GLU A 51 0.79 1.79 -12.67
CA GLU A 51 1.53 2.08 -13.89
C GLU A 51 0.97 3.30 -14.63
N ALA A 52 -0.35 3.42 -14.73
CA ALA A 52 -1.02 4.53 -15.41
C ALA A 52 -0.77 5.90 -14.76
N ILE A 53 -0.53 5.95 -13.44
CA ILE A 53 -0.10 7.19 -12.77
C ILE A 53 1.42 7.40 -12.83
N GLY A 54 2.17 6.58 -13.56
CA GLY A 54 3.63 6.64 -13.60
C GLY A 54 4.29 6.20 -12.30
N GLY A 55 3.62 5.34 -11.54
CA GLY A 55 4.11 4.78 -10.27
C GLY A 55 5.00 3.56 -10.42
N SER A 56 5.13 3.00 -11.63
CA SER A 56 5.93 1.80 -11.93
C SER A 56 7.46 2.00 -11.83
N GLY A 57 7.93 3.21 -11.51
CA GLY A 57 9.35 3.53 -11.24
C GLY A 57 9.78 3.28 -9.80
N GLU A 58 9.37 2.15 -9.22
CA GLU A 58 9.38 1.90 -7.79
C GLU A 58 10.77 1.89 -7.15
N PHE A 59 10.90 2.57 -6.01
CA PHE A 59 11.94 2.28 -5.03
C PHE A 59 11.29 1.53 -3.86
N VAL A 60 11.56 0.23 -3.74
CA VAL A 60 11.17 -0.55 -2.57
C VAL A 60 11.92 0.00 -1.36
N LEU A 61 11.18 0.52 -0.37
CA LEU A 61 11.74 1.08 0.86
C LEU A 61 11.94 0.00 1.92
N GLU A 62 10.97 -0.91 2.00
CA GLU A 62 10.96 -2.00 2.97
C GLU A 62 10.07 -3.12 2.46
N GLN A 63 10.43 -4.36 2.79
CA GLN A 63 9.63 -5.52 2.46
C GLN A 63 9.69 -6.53 3.61
N ASN A 64 8.55 -7.13 3.92
CA ASN A 64 8.40 -8.22 4.85
C ASN A 64 7.63 -9.35 4.16
N LEU A 65 8.22 -10.53 4.04
CA LEU A 65 7.62 -11.67 3.33
C LEU A 65 7.34 -12.81 4.31
N GLY A 66 6.09 -13.27 4.33
CA GLY A 66 5.65 -14.51 4.96
C GLY A 66 5.55 -15.67 3.96
N LEU A 67 5.01 -16.80 4.41
CA LEU A 67 4.82 -17.99 3.56
C LEU A 67 3.78 -17.79 2.44
N ASP A 68 2.80 -16.90 2.67
CA ASP A 68 1.62 -16.75 1.82
C ASP A 68 1.60 -15.42 1.03
N GLY A 69 2.63 -14.60 1.15
CA GLY A 69 2.66 -13.23 0.63
C GLY A 69 3.34 -12.28 1.63
N GLY A 70 3.18 -10.98 1.45
CA GLY A 70 3.82 -10.03 2.36
C GLY A 70 3.49 -8.57 2.16
N GLU A 71 3.99 -7.76 3.08
CA GLU A 71 3.87 -6.32 3.03
C GLU A 71 5.10 -5.69 2.37
N THR A 72 4.85 -4.78 1.43
CA THR A 72 5.89 -4.00 0.77
C THR A 72 5.56 -2.52 0.93
N VAL A 73 6.56 -1.71 1.29
CA VAL A 73 6.45 -0.25 1.19
C VAL A 73 7.19 0.22 -0.05
N LEU A 74 6.45 0.88 -0.91
CA LEU A 74 6.91 1.47 -2.17
C LEU A 74 7.05 2.98 -2.01
N ARG A 75 7.94 3.60 -2.77
CA ARG A 75 7.96 5.05 -2.98
C ARG A 75 7.40 5.39 -4.35
N VAL A 76 6.28 6.11 -4.37
CA VAL A 76 5.58 6.55 -5.58
C VAL A 76 5.46 8.07 -5.54
N HIS A 77 6.06 8.76 -6.52
CA HIS A 77 6.12 10.24 -6.57
C HIS A 77 6.62 10.89 -5.26
N GLY A 78 7.54 10.21 -4.58
CA GLY A 78 8.09 10.69 -3.30
C GLY A 78 7.26 10.31 -2.06
N LEU A 79 6.04 9.80 -2.25
CA LEU A 79 5.14 9.39 -1.17
C LEU A 79 5.26 7.88 -0.88
N PRO A 80 5.12 7.47 0.39
CA PRO A 80 5.10 6.06 0.75
C PRO A 80 3.74 5.44 0.41
N LEU A 81 3.76 4.19 -0.04
CA LEU A 81 2.59 3.34 -0.25
C LEU A 81 2.86 1.96 0.33
N LEU A 82 2.02 1.52 1.27
CA LEU A 82 1.99 0.14 1.71
C LEU A 82 1.15 -0.66 0.72
N HIS A 83 1.70 -1.77 0.24
CA HIS A 83 0.99 -2.81 -0.49
C HIS A 83 1.11 -4.10 0.31
N SER A 84 -0.02 -4.60 0.79
CA SER A 84 -0.16 -5.89 1.45
C SER A 84 -0.93 -6.79 0.50
N GLU A 85 -0.27 -7.85 0.03
CA GLU A 85 -0.90 -8.84 -0.83
C GLU A 85 -0.47 -10.25 -0.40
N ASP A 86 -1.45 -11.02 0.04
CA ASP A 86 -1.31 -12.45 0.33
C ASP A 86 -2.60 -13.21 -0.06
N ILE A 87 -2.69 -14.49 0.31
CA ILE A 87 -3.86 -15.34 0.01
C ILE A 87 -5.10 -15.00 0.83
N TRP A 88 -4.96 -14.19 1.90
CA TRP A 88 -6.01 -13.86 2.85
C TRP A 88 -6.49 -12.41 2.72
N ASN A 89 -5.66 -11.51 2.20
CA ASN A 89 -5.93 -10.08 2.18
C ASN A 89 -5.25 -9.36 1.00
N PHE A 90 -5.91 -8.32 0.53
CA PHE A 90 -5.32 -7.29 -0.33
C PHE A 90 -5.62 -5.91 0.28
N GLN A 91 -4.58 -5.18 0.64
CA GLN A 91 -4.71 -3.83 1.20
C GLN A 91 -3.65 -2.90 0.64
N VAL A 92 -4.07 -1.68 0.30
CA VAL A 92 -3.19 -0.60 -0.11
C VAL A 92 -3.41 0.60 0.79
N LEU A 93 -2.39 0.98 1.56
CA LEU A 93 -2.44 2.17 2.40
C LEU A 93 -1.50 3.25 1.86
N ALA A 94 -2.00 4.46 1.67
CA ALA A 94 -1.17 5.59 1.29
C ALA A 94 -1.82 6.93 1.68
N PRO A 95 -1.09 8.05 1.57
CA PRO A 95 -1.70 9.37 1.70
C PRO A 95 -2.78 9.62 0.63
N PRO A 96 -3.85 10.40 0.95
CA PRO A 96 -4.92 10.71 0.00
C PRO A 96 -4.44 11.30 -1.34
N GLU A 97 -3.32 12.02 -1.34
CA GLU A 97 -2.71 12.64 -2.53
C GLU A 97 -2.26 11.59 -3.55
N LEU A 98 -1.94 10.38 -3.09
CA LEU A 98 -1.59 9.25 -3.95
C LEU A 98 -2.80 8.35 -4.26
N LEU A 99 -3.69 8.13 -3.28
CA LEU A 99 -4.84 7.23 -3.45
C LEU A 99 -5.90 7.78 -4.42
N ARG A 100 -6.15 9.09 -4.42
CA ARG A 100 -7.13 9.72 -5.33
C ARG A 100 -6.77 9.50 -6.81
N PRO A 101 -5.57 9.90 -7.29
CA PRO A 101 -5.20 9.68 -8.69
C PRO A 101 -5.11 8.19 -9.04
N LEU A 102 -4.66 7.34 -8.11
CA LEU A 102 -4.65 5.89 -8.31
C LEU A 102 -6.07 5.33 -8.54
N ALA A 103 -7.02 5.68 -7.67
CA ALA A 103 -8.41 5.25 -7.78
C ALA A 103 -9.08 5.78 -9.07
N GLU A 104 -8.75 7.00 -9.48
CA GLU A 104 -9.22 7.56 -10.76
C GLU A 104 -8.66 6.79 -11.97
N ALA A 105 -7.36 6.47 -11.96
CA ALA A 105 -6.73 5.68 -13.00
C ALA A 105 -7.33 4.26 -13.09
N MET A 106 -7.52 3.59 -11.95
CA MET A 106 -8.18 2.28 -11.89
C MET A 106 -9.60 2.33 -12.48
N ARG A 107 -10.40 3.35 -12.13
CA ARG A 107 -11.74 3.54 -12.72
C ARG A 107 -11.70 3.76 -14.23
N ALA A 108 -10.73 4.52 -14.73
CA ALA A 108 -10.59 4.77 -16.16
C ALA A 108 -10.26 3.48 -16.92
N LEU A 109 -9.34 2.68 -16.38
CA LEU A 109 -8.91 1.41 -16.97
C LEU A 109 -10.02 0.35 -16.96
N ARG A 110 -10.87 0.30 -15.93
CA ARG A 110 -12.02 -0.62 -15.88
C ARG A 110 -13.04 -0.39 -17.01
N LYS A 111 -13.09 0.82 -17.57
CA LYS A 111 -14.03 1.19 -18.64
C LYS A 111 -13.45 1.00 -20.04
N ALA A 112 -12.15 0.70 -20.15
CA ALA A 112 -11.45 0.47 -21.41
C ALA A 112 -11.59 -0.98 -21.86
#